data_AF-A0A7K4J0S6-F1
#
_entry.id   AF-A0A7K4J0S6-F1
#
_cell.length_a   1.000
_cell.length_b   1.000
_cell.length_c   1.000
_cell.angle_alpha   90.00
_cell.angle_beta   90.00
_cell.angle_gamma   90.00
#
_symmetry.space_group_name_H-M   'P 1'
#
loop_
_entity.id
_entity.type
_entity.pdbx_description
1 polymer ?
#
loop_
_entity_poly.entity_id
_entity_poly.type
_entity_poly.pdbx_seq_one_letter_code
_entity_poly.pdbx_strand_id
1 'polypeptide(L)'
;NSHPVLVIGTTCKPQDVPTDVQTAFLYEVKIETPSEEQRRSMLSMLTASLPLGKEVSLSKLARRTAGFVLGDFCALLSHSSRAASTRIQALSFPGGLSEEVERDFCTAGFPVLEEDFNVALDQLHDAHSQAVGAPKIPSVSWQDVGGLQEVKKEILDTIQLPLDHPELLSLGLCRSGLLLYGPPGTGKTLLAKAVATTCTMTFLSVKGPELINMYVGQSEENVRNVFARARAAAPCIIFFDELDSLAPSRGRSGDSGGVMDRVVSQLLAELDGLHSTREVFVIGATNRPDLLDPALLRPGRFDKLVYVGINEDRESQLQVLSAVTRKFKLDPSVNLTTILEKCPAQLTGADIYALCSDAMMCAVKRKVEWIEEG
;
A
#
# COMPACT_ATOMS: atom_id res chain seq x y z
N ASN A 1 43.22 -36.13 15.46
CA ASN A 1 42.09 -35.33 15.98
C ASN A 1 41.36 -34.63 14.83
N SER A 2 40.40 -35.31 14.20
CA SER A 2 39.50 -34.68 13.21
C SER A 2 38.19 -34.33 13.91
N HIS A 3 38.07 -33.11 14.42
CA HIS A 3 36.77 -32.62 14.89
C HIS A 3 35.86 -32.39 13.69
N PRO A 4 34.58 -32.76 13.75
CA PRO A 4 33.63 -32.44 12.68
C PRO A 4 33.50 -30.91 12.58
N VAL A 5 33.77 -30.37 11.39
CA VAL A 5 33.60 -28.94 11.09
C VAL A 5 32.23 -28.76 10.44
N LEU A 6 31.38 -27.94 11.05
CA LEU A 6 30.09 -27.54 10.48
C LEU A 6 30.27 -26.22 9.73
N VAL A 7 29.86 -26.19 8.46
CA VAL A 7 29.85 -24.97 7.64
C VAL A 7 28.41 -24.48 7.52
N ILE A 8 28.16 -23.23 7.90
CA ILE A 8 26.86 -22.58 7.79
C ILE A 8 27.01 -21.36 6.87
N GLY A 9 26.23 -21.30 5.81
CA GLY A 9 26.14 -20.16 4.90
C GLY A 9 24.78 -19.47 5.03
N THR A 10 24.76 -18.15 4.91
CA THR A 10 23.52 -17.36 4.89
C THR A 10 23.45 -16.57 3.59
N THR A 11 22.30 -16.62 2.90
CA THR A 11 22.04 -15.80 1.71
C THR A 11 20.63 -15.22 1.79
N CYS A 12 20.47 -13.97 1.35
CA CYS A 12 19.16 -13.34 1.19
C CYS A 12 18.54 -13.66 -0.17
N LYS A 13 19.36 -14.09 -1.14
CA LYS A 13 18.97 -14.38 -2.51
C LYS A 13 19.58 -15.72 -2.91
N PRO A 14 18.86 -16.84 -2.71
CA PRO A 14 19.38 -18.17 -3.05
C PRO A 14 19.77 -18.26 -4.53
N GLN A 15 19.04 -17.57 -5.41
CA GLN A 15 19.34 -17.50 -6.85
C GLN A 15 20.69 -16.88 -7.22
N ASP A 16 21.28 -16.04 -6.36
CA ASP A 16 22.59 -15.43 -6.60
C ASP A 16 23.75 -16.37 -6.23
N VAL A 17 23.45 -17.48 -5.55
CA VAL A 17 24.44 -18.47 -5.15
C VAL A 17 24.70 -19.43 -6.31
N PRO A 18 25.97 -19.61 -6.75
CA PRO A 18 26.31 -20.57 -7.79
C PRO A 18 25.83 -21.98 -7.43
N THR A 19 25.33 -22.73 -8.41
CA THR A 19 24.83 -24.10 -8.24
C THR A 19 25.88 -25.04 -7.63
N ASP A 20 27.15 -24.83 -7.93
CA ASP A 20 28.27 -25.62 -7.38
C ASP A 20 28.41 -25.42 -5.87
N VAL A 21 28.09 -24.23 -5.37
CA VAL A 21 28.10 -23.91 -3.94
C VAL A 21 26.84 -24.45 -3.28
N GLN A 22 25.68 -24.32 -3.93
CA GLN A 22 24.42 -24.85 -3.39
C GLN A 22 24.47 -26.36 -3.18
N THR A 23 25.05 -27.11 -4.12
CA THR A 23 25.19 -28.59 -4.01
C THR A 23 26.15 -29.03 -2.90
N ALA A 24 27.02 -28.14 -2.41
CA ALA A 24 27.90 -28.42 -1.28
C ALA A 24 27.18 -28.35 0.08
N PHE A 25 26.02 -27.69 0.16
CA PHE A 25 25.21 -27.62 1.37
C PHE A 25 24.13 -28.71 1.35
N LEU A 26 24.19 -29.64 2.31
CA LEU A 26 23.25 -30.77 2.43
C LEU A 26 21.87 -30.35 2.94
N TYR A 27 21.78 -29.23 3.65
CA TYR A 27 20.57 -28.74 4.29
C TYR A 27 20.32 -27.29 3.91
N GLU A 28 19.13 -27.03 3.39
CA GLU A 28 18.63 -25.68 3.15
C GLU A 28 17.53 -25.38 4.18
N VAL A 29 17.70 -24.31 4.94
CA VAL A 29 16.70 -23.85 5.91
C VAL A 29 16.23 -22.48 5.45
N LYS A 30 14.99 -22.41 4.99
CA LYS A 30 14.36 -21.16 4.60
C LYS A 30 13.80 -20.46 5.83
N ILE A 31 14.31 -19.27 6.12
CA ILE A 31 13.77 -18.41 7.19
C ILE A 31 12.68 -17.54 6.56
N GLU A 32 11.43 -17.85 6.88
CA GLU A 32 10.27 -17.11 6.38
C GLU A 32 9.97 -15.87 7.24
N THR A 33 9.15 -14.97 6.70
CA THR A 33 8.70 -13.80 7.45
C THR A 33 7.88 -14.23 8.66
N PRO A 34 8.08 -13.59 9.83
CA PRO A 34 7.47 -14.06 11.06
C PRO A 34 5.94 -13.88 11.04
N SER A 35 5.22 -14.93 11.44
CA SER A 35 3.76 -14.89 11.67
C SER A 35 3.37 -13.89 12.75
N GLU A 36 2.08 -13.57 12.88
CA GLU A 36 1.60 -12.66 13.94
C GLU A 36 2.00 -13.13 15.35
N GLU A 37 1.87 -14.43 15.63
CA GLU A 37 2.24 -15.02 16.92
C GLU A 37 3.75 -14.92 17.18
N GLN A 38 4.56 -15.21 16.16
CA GLN A 38 6.01 -15.07 16.24
C GLN A 38 6.42 -13.61 16.43
N ARG A 39 5.80 -12.67 15.73
CA ARG A 39 6.04 -11.22 15.89
C ARG A 39 5.69 -10.75 17.30
N ARG A 40 4.58 -11.23 17.86
CA ARG A 40 4.22 -10.96 19.25
C ARG A 40 5.27 -11.51 20.23
N SER A 41 5.76 -12.73 20.00
CA SER A 41 6.82 -13.32 20.83
C SER A 41 8.13 -12.54 20.72
N MET A 42 8.51 -12.11 19.52
CA MET A 42 9.70 -11.27 19.30
C MET A 42 9.57 -9.94 20.02
N LEU A 43 8.43 -9.25 19.87
CA LEU A 43 8.14 -8.01 20.59
C LEU A 43 8.23 -8.22 22.10
N SER A 44 7.61 -9.27 22.63
CA SER A 44 7.66 -9.59 24.07
C SER A 44 9.09 -9.81 24.58
N MET A 45 9.95 -10.44 23.78
CA MET A 45 11.36 -10.65 24.11
C MET A 45 12.16 -9.35 24.06
N LEU A 46 11.98 -8.56 22.99
CA LEU A 46 12.72 -7.33 22.78
C LEU A 46 12.31 -6.21 23.76
N THR A 47 11.04 -6.20 24.20
CA THR A 47 10.55 -5.23 25.18
C THR A 47 10.73 -5.68 26.62
N ALA A 48 11.30 -6.86 26.88
CA ALA A 48 11.44 -7.38 28.25
C ALA A 48 12.32 -6.48 29.14
N SER A 49 13.28 -5.76 28.54
CA SER A 49 14.16 -4.81 29.22
C SER A 49 13.65 -3.36 29.21
N LEU A 50 12.53 -3.08 28.54
CA LEU A 50 12.02 -1.72 28.36
C LEU A 50 10.82 -1.46 29.29
N PRO A 51 10.79 -0.33 30.01
CA PRO A 51 9.61 0.07 30.76
C PRO A 51 8.51 0.49 29.76
N LEU A 52 7.44 -0.30 29.69
CA LEU A 52 6.29 -0.02 28.83
C LEU A 52 5.17 0.66 29.62
N GLY A 53 4.48 1.62 28.99
CA GLY A 53 3.24 2.17 29.50
C GLY A 53 2.11 1.13 29.56
N LYS A 54 1.19 1.27 30.51
CA LYS A 54 0.08 0.32 30.72
C LYS A 54 -0.85 0.17 29.51
N GLU A 55 -0.94 1.21 28.68
CA GLU A 55 -1.77 1.24 27.48
C GLU A 55 -1.15 0.44 26.30
N VAL A 56 0.14 0.09 26.37
CA VAL A 56 0.84 -0.55 25.25
C VAL A 56 0.41 -2.02 25.12
N SER A 57 -0.35 -2.32 24.06
CA SER A 57 -0.73 -3.69 23.71
C SER A 57 0.19 -4.30 22.65
N LEU A 58 1.02 -5.27 23.05
CA LEU A 58 1.92 -5.99 22.14
C LEU A 58 1.16 -6.74 21.02
N SER A 59 -0.06 -7.22 21.30
CA SER A 59 -0.90 -7.88 20.30
C SER A 59 -1.36 -6.92 19.21
N LYS A 60 -1.64 -5.66 19.57
CA LYS A 60 -2.03 -4.61 18.61
C LYS A 60 -0.83 -4.18 17.77
N LEU A 61 0.35 -4.06 18.38
CA LEU A 61 1.60 -3.78 17.68
C LEU A 61 1.94 -4.89 16.68
N ALA A 62 1.87 -6.16 17.11
CA ALA A 62 2.13 -7.32 16.26
C ALA A 62 1.26 -7.32 15.00
N ARG A 63 -0.04 -7.01 15.11
CA ARG A 63 -0.93 -6.90 13.93
C ARG A 63 -0.51 -5.79 12.97
N ARG A 64 -0.07 -4.65 13.49
CA ARG A 64 0.31 -3.48 12.68
C ARG A 64 1.70 -3.59 12.05
N THR A 65 2.56 -4.46 12.55
CA THR A 65 3.92 -4.68 12.02
C THR A 65 3.96 -5.80 10.98
N ALA A 66 2.98 -5.85 10.06
CA ALA A 66 2.92 -6.86 9.00
C ALA A 66 4.15 -6.75 8.08
N GLY A 67 4.83 -7.88 7.86
CA GLY A 67 6.05 -7.93 7.03
C GLY A 67 7.33 -7.45 7.73
N PHE A 68 7.28 -7.03 8.99
CA PHE A 68 8.48 -6.61 9.72
C PHE A 68 9.39 -7.81 10.02
N VAL A 69 10.69 -7.63 9.81
CA VAL A 69 11.73 -8.56 10.25
C VAL A 69 12.32 -8.11 11.60
N LEU A 70 13.17 -8.93 12.20
CA LEU A 70 13.81 -8.62 13.49
C LEU A 70 14.51 -7.25 13.50
N GLY A 71 15.19 -6.90 12.40
CA GLY A 71 15.83 -5.60 12.24
C GLY A 71 14.85 -4.43 12.31
N ASP A 72 13.65 -4.57 11.75
CA ASP A 72 12.61 -3.55 11.80
C ASP A 72 12.05 -3.39 13.21
N PHE A 73 11.95 -4.47 13.99
CA PHE A 73 11.56 -4.37 15.40
C PHE A 73 12.61 -3.66 16.24
N CYS A 74 13.91 -3.91 16.01
CA CYS A 74 14.98 -3.15 16.66
C CYS A 74 14.92 -1.66 16.29
N ALA A 75 14.67 -1.35 15.01
CA ALA A 75 14.45 0.01 14.57
C ALA A 75 13.21 0.62 15.25
N LEU A 76 12.09 -0.09 15.31
CA LEU A 76 10.85 0.36 15.94
C LEU A 76 11.08 0.76 17.40
N LEU A 77 11.78 -0.07 18.17
CA LEU A 77 12.09 0.24 19.57
C LEU A 77 13.02 1.44 19.71
N SER A 78 14.01 1.57 18.83
CA SER A 78 14.93 2.71 18.81
C SER A 78 14.19 4.01 18.48
N HIS A 79 13.33 4.00 17.47
CA HIS A 79 12.51 5.14 17.08
C HIS A 79 11.48 5.51 18.17
N SER A 80 10.85 4.51 18.81
CA SER A 80 9.89 4.73 19.89
C SER A 80 10.56 5.31 21.13
N SER A 81 11.76 4.83 21.47
CA SER A 81 12.56 5.37 22.58
C SER A 81 12.97 6.82 22.31
N ARG A 82 13.33 7.16 21.07
CA ARG A 82 13.64 8.52 20.68
C ARG A 82 12.42 9.43 20.74
N ALA A 83 11.26 8.97 20.24
CA ALA A 83 10.00 9.72 20.31
C ALA A 83 9.58 9.99 21.76
N ALA A 84 9.70 8.99 22.64
CA ALA A 84 9.44 9.12 24.06
C ALA A 84 10.39 10.14 24.72
N SER A 85 11.68 10.10 24.38
CA SER A 85 12.64 11.11 24.85
C SER A 85 12.19 12.51 24.41
N THR A 86 12.01 12.75 23.11
CA THR A 86 11.60 14.06 22.58
C THR A 86 10.31 14.58 23.23
N ARG A 87 9.31 13.71 23.45
CA ARG A 87 8.06 14.07 24.15
C ARG A 87 8.33 14.54 25.58
N ILE A 88 9.15 13.80 26.34
CA ILE A 88 9.42 14.14 27.75
C ILE A 88 10.30 15.39 27.85
N GLN A 89 11.26 15.55 26.93
CA GLN A 89 12.07 16.77 26.80
C GLN A 89 11.17 17.99 26.56
N ALA A 90 10.21 17.90 25.62
CA ALA A 90 9.29 18.99 25.31
C ALA A 90 8.37 19.37 26.48
N LEU A 91 7.92 18.38 27.26
CA LEU A 91 7.03 18.62 28.41
C LEU A 91 7.77 19.15 29.64
N SER A 92 8.98 18.65 29.91
CA SER A 92 9.69 18.91 31.17
C SER A 92 10.75 20.01 31.04
N PHE A 93 11.30 20.22 29.84
CA PHE A 93 12.41 21.12 29.59
C PHE A 93 12.22 21.92 28.28
N PRO A 94 11.22 22.82 28.21
CA PRO A 94 10.95 23.62 27.01
C PRO A 94 12.11 24.57 26.61
N GLY A 95 13.10 24.77 27.48
CA GLY A 95 14.31 25.56 27.21
C GLY A 95 15.53 24.76 26.73
N GLY A 96 15.39 23.46 26.47
CA GLY A 96 16.49 22.56 26.11
C GLY A 96 17.17 21.91 27.32
N LEU A 97 17.96 20.87 27.05
CA LEU A 97 18.68 20.08 28.06
C LEU A 97 20.18 20.34 27.99
N SER A 98 20.84 20.34 29.14
CA SER A 98 22.29 20.17 29.19
C SER A 98 22.65 18.69 29.00
N GLU A 99 23.83 18.41 28.44
CA GLU A 99 24.32 17.05 28.17
C GLU A 99 24.39 16.15 29.43
N GLU A 100 24.50 16.75 30.61
CA GLU A 100 24.51 16.03 31.89
C GLU A 100 23.10 15.54 32.25
N VAL A 101 22.09 16.40 32.12
CA VAL A 101 20.69 16.05 32.43
C VAL A 101 20.14 15.06 31.40
N GLU A 102 20.55 15.16 30.15
CA GLU A 102 20.16 14.20 29.11
C GLU A 102 20.72 12.78 29.37
N ARG A 103 21.98 12.68 29.83
CA ARG A 103 22.57 11.40 30.24
C ARG A 103 21.89 10.81 31.47
N ASP A 104 21.64 11.62 32.49
CA ASP A 104 20.98 11.17 33.71
C ASP A 104 19.54 10.70 33.41
N PHE A 105 18.84 11.44 32.54
CA PHE A 105 17.51 11.09 32.10
C PHE A 105 17.46 9.78 31.31
N CYS A 106 18.42 9.56 30.39
CA CYS A 106 18.52 8.29 29.66
C CYS A 106 18.89 7.12 30.60
N THR A 107 19.69 7.37 31.63
CA THR A 107 20.11 6.34 32.60
C THR A 107 18.98 5.94 33.55
N ALA A 108 18.12 6.90 33.94
CA ALA A 108 16.95 6.64 34.78
C ALA A 108 15.91 5.74 34.10
N GLY A 109 15.88 5.76 32.76
CA GLY A 109 14.89 5.05 31.96
C GLY A 109 13.53 5.75 32.01
N PHE A 110 12.82 5.76 30.89
CA PHE A 110 11.52 6.40 30.76
C PHE A 110 10.50 5.46 30.12
N PRO A 111 9.24 5.47 30.56
CA PRO A 111 8.22 4.61 30.01
C PRO A 111 7.89 5.02 28.57
N VAL A 112 7.97 4.06 27.65
CA VAL A 112 7.54 4.24 26.27
C VAL A 112 6.02 4.05 26.21
N LEU A 113 5.30 5.06 25.74
CA LEU A 113 3.84 5.06 25.64
C LEU A 113 3.37 4.59 24.26
N GLU A 114 2.08 4.28 24.13
CA GLU A 114 1.50 3.85 22.85
C GLU A 114 1.63 4.93 21.76
N GLU A 115 1.55 6.21 22.14
CA GLU A 115 1.74 7.34 21.23
C GLU A 115 3.14 7.35 20.60
N ASP A 116 4.17 7.03 21.38
CA ASP A 116 5.56 6.99 20.92
C ASP A 116 5.77 5.87 19.89
N PHE A 117 5.13 4.71 20.11
CA PHE A 117 5.09 3.62 19.14
C PHE A 117 4.33 4.00 17.87
N ASN A 118 3.24 4.77 17.96
CA ASN A 118 2.51 5.23 16.78
C ASN A 118 3.38 6.14 15.91
N VAL A 119 4.06 7.12 16.51
CA VAL A 119 4.98 8.01 15.80
C VAL A 119 6.12 7.22 15.13
N ALA A 120 6.68 6.25 15.84
CA ALA A 120 7.74 5.39 15.31
C ALA A 120 7.27 4.48 14.17
N LEU A 121 6.07 3.90 14.30
CA LEU A 121 5.46 3.10 13.24
C LEU A 121 5.20 3.93 11.99
N ASP A 122 4.69 5.15 12.13
CA ASP A 122 4.43 6.02 10.98
C ASP A 122 5.76 6.39 10.28
N GLN A 123 6.81 6.73 11.04
CA GLN A 123 8.14 6.98 10.48
C GLN A 123 8.71 5.76 9.74
N LEU A 124 8.58 4.56 10.32
CA LEU A 124 9.08 3.33 9.71
C LEU A 124 8.25 2.93 8.50
N HIS A 125 6.93 3.09 8.55
CA HIS A 125 6.08 2.85 7.40
C HIS A 125 6.37 3.84 6.27
N ASP A 126 6.69 5.09 6.57
CA ASP A 126 7.09 6.07 5.55
C ASP A 126 8.46 5.75 4.96
N ALA A 127 9.41 5.31 5.77
CA ALA A 127 10.72 4.85 5.31
C ALA A 127 10.62 3.57 4.45
N HIS A 128 9.81 2.59 4.89
CA HIS A 128 9.50 1.39 4.12
C HIS A 128 8.67 1.68 2.86
N SER A 129 7.82 2.71 2.89
CA SER A 129 7.01 3.14 1.74
C SER A 129 7.87 3.74 0.62
N GLN A 130 9.12 4.14 0.90
CA GLN A 130 10.10 4.55 -0.12
C GLN A 130 10.74 3.34 -0.82
N ALA A 131 10.66 2.14 -0.22
CA ALA A 131 11.04 0.90 -0.88
C ALA A 131 9.88 0.43 -1.77
N VAL A 132 10.11 0.47 -3.09
CA VAL A 132 9.13 0.12 -4.13
C VAL A 132 8.38 -1.18 -3.79
N GLY A 133 7.05 -1.10 -3.73
CA GLY A 133 6.17 -2.26 -3.48
C GLY A 133 6.10 -2.76 -2.04
N ALA A 134 6.38 -1.94 -1.02
CA ALA A 134 6.12 -2.35 0.37
C ALA A 134 4.60 -2.55 0.60
N PRO A 135 4.17 -3.67 1.20
CA PRO A 135 2.77 -3.90 1.53
C PRO A 135 2.29 -2.86 2.57
N LYS A 136 1.31 -2.02 2.24
CA LYS A 136 0.83 -0.92 3.10
C LYS A 136 -0.65 -1.08 3.41
N ILE A 137 -1.10 -0.75 4.61
CA ILE A 137 -2.53 -0.56 4.85
C ILE A 137 -2.87 0.89 4.45
N PRO A 138 -3.71 1.11 3.43
CA PRO A 138 -4.07 2.47 3.03
C PRO A 138 -4.90 3.15 4.13
N SER A 139 -4.76 4.47 4.25
CA SER A 139 -5.54 5.30 5.18
C SER A 139 -6.76 5.96 4.54
N VAL A 140 -7.15 5.49 3.34
CA VAL A 140 -8.26 6.07 2.56
C VAL A 140 -9.56 5.38 2.94
N SER A 141 -10.58 6.16 3.27
CA SER A 141 -11.91 5.67 3.67
C SER A 141 -12.93 5.83 2.54
N TRP A 142 -14.07 5.13 2.61
CA TRP A 142 -15.18 5.32 1.66
C TRP A 142 -15.72 6.75 1.60
N GLN A 143 -15.54 7.51 2.68
CA GLN A 143 -15.93 8.92 2.75
C GLN A 143 -15.05 9.81 1.86
N ASP A 144 -13.85 9.34 1.49
CA ASP A 144 -12.94 10.04 0.59
C ASP A 144 -13.23 9.75 -0.90
N VAL A 145 -14.17 8.84 -1.18
CA VAL A 145 -14.62 8.50 -2.53
C VAL A 145 -16.09 8.88 -2.67
N GLY A 146 -16.39 9.97 -3.36
CA GLY A 146 -17.79 10.38 -3.61
C GLY A 146 -18.43 9.63 -4.79
N GLY A 147 -19.74 9.40 -4.72
CA GLY A 147 -20.50 8.76 -5.81
C GLY A 147 -20.20 7.26 -6.00
N LEU A 148 -20.47 6.77 -7.23
CA LEU A 148 -20.13 5.42 -7.72
C LEU A 148 -20.69 4.27 -6.86
N GLN A 149 -21.89 4.40 -6.31
CA GLN A 149 -22.43 3.41 -5.35
C GLN A 149 -22.56 1.99 -5.92
N GLU A 150 -22.94 1.86 -7.18
CA GLU A 150 -23.05 0.57 -7.86
C GLU A 150 -21.69 -0.11 -8.00
N VAL A 151 -20.69 0.63 -8.47
CA VAL A 151 -19.30 0.19 -8.60
C VAL A 151 -18.73 -0.22 -7.24
N LYS A 152 -18.97 0.56 -6.18
CA LYS A 152 -18.54 0.23 -4.82
C LYS A 152 -19.11 -1.10 -4.36
N LYS A 153 -20.42 -1.28 -4.55
CA LYS A 153 -21.12 -2.52 -4.19
C LYS A 153 -20.56 -3.70 -4.97
N GLU A 154 -20.34 -3.56 -6.27
CA GLU A 154 -19.83 -4.64 -7.12
C GLU A 154 -18.41 -5.10 -6.73
N ILE A 155 -17.54 -4.15 -6.35
CA ILE A 155 -16.18 -4.47 -5.89
C ILE A 155 -16.22 -5.12 -4.51
N LEU A 156 -17.05 -4.60 -3.60
CA LEU A 156 -17.25 -5.20 -2.27
C LEU A 156 -17.80 -6.62 -2.38
N ASP A 157 -18.85 -6.84 -3.18
CA ASP A 157 -19.40 -8.16 -3.43
C ASP A 157 -18.38 -9.12 -4.04
N THR A 158 -17.41 -8.61 -4.81
CA THR A 158 -16.37 -9.44 -5.43
C THR A 158 -15.27 -9.85 -4.45
N ILE A 159 -14.91 -8.98 -3.50
CA ILE A 159 -13.79 -9.20 -2.57
C ILE A 159 -14.27 -9.74 -1.22
N GLN A 160 -15.38 -9.22 -0.71
CA GLN A 160 -15.93 -9.59 0.60
C GLN A 160 -16.66 -10.95 0.55
N LEU A 161 -17.39 -11.26 -0.53
CA LEU A 161 -18.14 -12.52 -0.62
C LEU A 161 -17.23 -13.78 -0.52
N PRO A 162 -16.06 -13.85 -1.19
CA PRO A 162 -15.12 -14.96 -1.00
C PRO A 162 -14.52 -15.02 0.41
N LEU A 163 -14.34 -13.88 1.08
CA LEU A 163 -13.79 -13.80 2.43
C LEU A 163 -14.80 -14.29 3.48
N ASP A 164 -16.07 -13.87 3.35
CA ASP A 164 -17.14 -14.21 4.30
C ASP A 164 -17.66 -15.64 4.09
N HIS A 165 -17.61 -16.16 2.84
CA HIS A 165 -18.14 -17.47 2.47
C HIS A 165 -17.12 -18.34 1.71
N PRO A 166 -16.10 -18.87 2.40
CA PRO A 166 -15.08 -19.74 1.79
C PRO A 166 -15.64 -21.04 1.20
N GLU A 167 -16.83 -21.46 1.61
CA GLU A 167 -17.53 -22.65 1.07
C GLU A 167 -17.98 -22.45 -0.38
N LEU A 168 -18.37 -21.22 -0.77
CA LEU A 168 -18.83 -20.91 -2.14
C LEU A 168 -17.69 -20.95 -3.16
N LEU A 169 -16.45 -20.78 -2.72
CA LEU A 169 -15.25 -20.93 -3.56
C LEU A 169 -15.07 -22.37 -4.06
N SER A 170 -15.55 -23.37 -3.31
CA SER A 170 -15.47 -24.78 -3.71
C SER A 170 -16.35 -25.12 -4.93
N LEU A 171 -17.30 -24.26 -5.27
CA LEU A 171 -18.15 -24.36 -6.45
C LEU A 171 -17.51 -23.77 -7.73
N GLY A 172 -16.25 -23.34 -7.66
CA GLY A 172 -15.50 -22.81 -8.81
C GLY A 172 -15.65 -21.30 -9.01
N LEU A 173 -16.22 -20.57 -8.05
CA LEU A 173 -16.33 -19.10 -8.05
C LEU A 173 -15.04 -18.39 -7.60
N CYS A 174 -13.87 -18.91 -7.99
CA CYS A 174 -12.58 -18.25 -7.75
C CYS A 174 -12.41 -17.05 -8.69
N ARG A 175 -12.97 -15.89 -8.32
CA ARG A 175 -12.71 -14.63 -9.01
C ARG A 175 -11.28 -14.20 -8.72
N SER A 176 -10.50 -14.07 -9.78
CA SER A 176 -9.03 -13.98 -9.66
C SER A 176 -8.53 -12.56 -9.85
N GLY A 177 -9.29 -11.71 -10.55
CA GLY A 177 -8.88 -10.33 -10.80
C GLY A 177 -10.00 -9.42 -11.25
N LEU A 178 -9.99 -8.20 -10.75
CA LEU A 178 -10.92 -7.14 -11.11
C LEU A 178 -10.19 -6.06 -11.93
N LEU A 179 -10.73 -5.68 -13.09
CA LEU A 179 -10.17 -4.61 -13.92
C LEU A 179 -11.07 -3.37 -13.90
N LEU A 180 -10.56 -2.30 -13.31
CA LEU A 180 -11.13 -0.97 -13.33
C LEU A 180 -10.74 -0.26 -14.63
N TYR A 181 -11.71 0.19 -15.41
CA TYR A 181 -11.43 0.95 -16.63
C TYR A 181 -12.31 2.20 -16.72
N GLY A 182 -11.79 3.26 -17.32
CA GLY A 182 -12.51 4.52 -17.49
C GLY A 182 -11.58 5.70 -17.69
N PRO A 183 -12.11 6.92 -17.92
CA PRO A 183 -11.29 8.09 -18.19
C PRO A 183 -10.33 8.41 -17.03
N PRO A 184 -9.20 9.08 -17.29
CA PRO A 184 -8.28 9.50 -16.24
C PRO A 184 -8.99 10.46 -15.26
N GLY A 185 -8.56 10.44 -14.00
CA GLY A 185 -9.11 11.36 -12.99
C GLY A 185 -10.46 10.97 -12.38
N THR A 186 -11.00 9.79 -12.67
CA THR A 186 -12.24 9.28 -12.03
C THR A 186 -12.03 8.57 -10.69
N GLY A 187 -10.81 8.56 -10.16
CA GLY A 187 -10.54 8.03 -8.81
C GLY A 187 -10.37 6.52 -8.72
N LYS A 188 -10.05 5.81 -9.82
CA LYS A 188 -9.75 4.36 -9.83
C LYS A 188 -8.75 3.92 -8.75
N THR A 189 -7.64 4.67 -8.62
CA THR A 189 -6.61 4.42 -7.60
C THR A 189 -7.11 4.67 -6.17
N LEU A 190 -7.97 5.68 -5.97
CA LEU A 190 -8.57 5.97 -4.66
C LEU A 190 -9.60 4.90 -4.26
N LEU A 191 -10.36 4.42 -5.24
CA LEU A 191 -11.34 3.36 -5.07
C LEU A 191 -10.69 2.06 -4.58
N ALA A 192 -9.62 1.61 -5.25
CA ALA A 192 -8.88 0.41 -4.84
C ALA A 192 -8.29 0.54 -3.43
N LYS A 193 -7.78 1.73 -3.07
CA LYS A 193 -7.27 2.00 -1.70
C LYS A 193 -8.39 1.95 -0.66
N ALA A 194 -9.56 2.55 -0.94
CA ALA A 194 -10.70 2.54 -0.02
C ALA A 194 -11.22 1.12 0.26
N VAL A 195 -11.23 0.26 -0.78
CA VAL A 195 -11.60 -1.15 -0.66
C VAL A 195 -10.64 -1.89 0.26
N ALA A 196 -9.32 -1.73 0.06
CA ALA A 196 -8.32 -2.38 0.90
C ALA A 196 -8.43 -1.96 2.38
N THR A 197 -8.67 -0.69 2.66
CA THR A 197 -8.90 -0.20 4.02
C THR A 197 -10.14 -0.84 4.65
N THR A 198 -11.21 -0.99 3.87
CA THR A 198 -12.50 -1.50 4.37
C THR A 198 -12.43 -2.99 4.68
N CYS A 199 -11.78 -3.76 3.81
CA CYS A 199 -11.55 -5.18 4.02
C CYS A 199 -10.39 -5.44 5.01
N THR A 200 -9.75 -4.39 5.55
CA THR A 200 -8.57 -4.49 6.43
C THR A 200 -7.45 -5.33 5.84
N MET A 201 -7.29 -5.25 4.52
CA MET A 201 -6.30 -6.00 3.77
C MET A 201 -5.04 -5.18 3.53
N THR A 202 -3.94 -5.89 3.35
CA THR A 202 -2.67 -5.29 2.97
C THR A 202 -2.75 -4.85 1.50
N PHE A 203 -2.29 -3.64 1.16
CA PHE A 203 -2.35 -3.08 -0.19
C PHE A 203 -0.97 -2.94 -0.79
N LEU A 204 -0.76 -3.63 -1.92
CA LEU A 204 0.47 -3.58 -2.70
C LEU A 204 0.22 -2.80 -3.99
N SER A 205 0.63 -1.54 -4.04
CA SER A 205 0.52 -0.72 -5.24
C SER A 205 1.74 -0.94 -6.13
N VAL A 206 1.49 -1.18 -7.42
CA VAL A 206 2.53 -1.30 -8.44
C VAL A 206 2.11 -0.47 -9.64
N LYS A 207 2.94 0.49 -10.04
CA LYS A 207 2.68 1.28 -11.25
C LYS A 207 3.34 0.62 -12.45
N GLY A 208 2.69 0.64 -13.60
CA GLY A 208 3.22 0.06 -14.83
C GLY A 208 4.66 0.48 -15.15
N PRO A 209 5.03 1.77 -15.09
CA PRO A 209 6.41 2.22 -15.32
C PRO A 209 7.43 1.72 -14.29
N GLU A 210 7.02 1.45 -13.04
CA GLU A 210 7.92 0.99 -11.97
C GLU A 210 8.43 -0.44 -12.21
N LEU A 211 7.69 -1.25 -12.97
CA LEU A 211 8.06 -2.62 -13.33
C LEU A 211 8.94 -2.71 -14.58
N ILE A 212 9.00 -1.64 -15.37
CA ILE A 212 9.70 -1.62 -16.65
C ILE A 212 11.09 -1.01 -16.44
N ASN A 213 12.06 -1.85 -16.09
CA ASN A 213 13.46 -1.48 -16.21
C ASN A 213 13.97 -1.81 -17.61
N MET A 214 14.75 -0.92 -18.22
CA MET A 214 15.35 -1.11 -19.55
C MET A 214 16.38 -2.26 -19.59
N TYR A 215 16.76 -2.81 -18.44
CA TYR A 215 17.67 -3.96 -18.34
C TYR A 215 16.93 -5.28 -18.55
N VAL A 216 17.35 -6.01 -19.58
CA VAL A 216 16.78 -7.31 -19.99
C VAL A 216 16.81 -8.31 -18.82
N GLY A 217 15.67 -8.91 -18.48
CA GLY A 217 15.52 -9.96 -17.46
C GLY A 217 15.09 -9.48 -16.06
N GLN A 218 15.48 -8.26 -15.65
CA GLN A 218 15.11 -7.73 -14.33
C GLN A 218 13.62 -7.46 -14.19
N SER A 219 12.96 -7.05 -15.27
CA SER A 219 11.51 -6.75 -15.26
C SER A 219 10.65 -8.00 -15.01
N GLU A 220 11.06 -9.18 -15.48
CA GLU A 220 10.37 -10.45 -15.22
C GLU A 220 10.54 -10.90 -13.76
N GLU A 221 11.77 -10.78 -13.23
CA GLU A 221 12.08 -11.09 -11.83
C GLU A 221 11.31 -10.16 -10.88
N ASN A 222 11.20 -8.88 -11.22
CA ASN A 222 10.43 -7.90 -10.45
C ASN A 222 8.96 -8.29 -10.35
N VAL A 223 8.34 -8.72 -11.45
CA VAL A 223 6.94 -9.23 -11.44
C VAL A 223 6.84 -10.42 -10.49
N ARG A 224 7.72 -11.42 -10.60
CA ARG A 224 7.72 -12.59 -9.71
C ARG A 224 7.88 -12.20 -8.23
N ASN A 225 8.77 -11.25 -7.94
CA ASN A 225 9.03 -10.74 -6.59
C ASN A 225 7.80 -10.00 -6.02
N VAL A 226 7.07 -9.24 -6.83
CA VAL A 226 5.82 -8.58 -6.43
C VAL A 226 4.78 -9.61 -5.96
N PHE A 227 4.53 -10.65 -6.77
CA PHE A 227 3.59 -11.70 -6.39
C PHE A 227 4.07 -12.53 -5.19
N ALA A 228 5.37 -12.82 -5.09
CA ALA A 228 5.94 -13.49 -3.91
C ALA A 228 5.75 -12.69 -2.63
N ARG A 229 5.95 -11.37 -2.67
CA ARG A 229 5.71 -10.46 -1.54
C ARG A 229 4.24 -10.38 -1.18
N ALA A 230 3.36 -10.33 -2.18
CA ALA A 230 1.91 -10.34 -1.95
C ALA A 230 1.45 -11.62 -1.25
N ARG A 231 1.99 -12.79 -1.68
CA ARG A 231 1.72 -14.09 -1.04
C ARG A 231 2.24 -14.13 0.41
N ALA A 232 3.41 -13.56 0.69
CA ALA A 232 3.94 -13.47 2.05
C ALA A 232 3.16 -12.51 2.95
N ALA A 233 2.48 -11.51 2.36
CA ALA A 233 1.69 -10.51 3.06
C ALA A 233 0.18 -10.78 3.05
N ALA A 234 -0.23 -12.03 2.75
CA ALA A 234 -1.63 -12.43 2.74
C ALA A 234 -2.29 -12.21 4.12
N PRO A 235 -3.55 -11.73 4.19
CA PRO A 235 -4.42 -11.35 3.07
C PRO A 235 -4.03 -10.01 2.43
N CYS A 236 -3.90 -10.00 1.10
CA CYS A 236 -3.33 -8.86 0.35
C CYS A 236 -4.09 -8.57 -0.96
N ILE A 237 -4.17 -7.28 -1.30
CA ILE A 237 -4.65 -6.78 -2.59
C ILE A 237 -3.46 -6.22 -3.38
N ILE A 238 -3.20 -6.79 -4.55
CA ILE A 238 -2.24 -6.27 -5.52
C ILE A 238 -2.97 -5.31 -6.44
N PHE A 239 -2.57 -4.04 -6.46
CA PHE A 239 -3.13 -3.02 -7.33
C PHE A 239 -2.12 -2.65 -8.43
N PHE A 240 -2.46 -2.97 -9.68
CA PHE A 240 -1.70 -2.56 -10.85
C PHE A 240 -2.30 -1.28 -11.43
N ASP A 241 -1.59 -0.16 -11.30
CA ASP A 241 -1.96 1.10 -11.95
C ASP A 241 -1.33 1.21 -13.33
N GLU A 242 -2.01 1.88 -14.26
CA GLU A 242 -1.57 2.04 -15.66
C GLU A 242 -1.22 0.69 -16.33
N LEU A 243 -2.11 -0.29 -16.20
CA LEU A 243 -1.88 -1.64 -16.75
C LEU A 243 -1.65 -1.63 -18.28
N ASP A 244 -2.17 -0.62 -18.99
CA ASP A 244 -1.93 -0.38 -20.41
C ASP A 244 -0.46 -0.05 -20.74
N SER A 245 0.32 0.49 -19.80
CA SER A 245 1.75 0.70 -19.99
C SER A 245 2.56 -0.59 -19.81
N LEU A 246 2.07 -1.52 -18.97
CA LEU A 246 2.74 -2.79 -18.66
C LEU A 246 2.43 -3.87 -19.70
N ALA A 247 1.20 -3.89 -20.20
CA ALA A 247 0.70 -4.93 -21.11
C ALA A 247 0.03 -4.37 -22.37
N PRO A 248 0.79 -3.65 -23.23
CA PRO A 248 0.26 -3.20 -24.50
C PRO A 248 -0.01 -4.40 -25.42
N SER A 249 -1.02 -4.25 -26.28
CA SER A 249 -1.37 -5.24 -27.31
C SER A 249 -0.14 -5.62 -28.15
N ARG A 250 0.11 -6.93 -28.25
CA ARG A 250 1.27 -7.51 -28.93
C ARG A 250 1.36 -6.98 -30.37
N GLY A 251 2.54 -6.50 -30.76
CA GLY A 251 2.82 -6.06 -32.13
C GLY A 251 2.52 -4.60 -32.48
N ARG A 252 2.00 -3.77 -31.54
CA ARG A 252 1.82 -2.33 -31.79
C ARG A 252 3.08 -1.47 -31.55
N SER A 253 4.05 -1.95 -30.79
CA SER A 253 5.29 -1.25 -30.46
C SER A 253 6.48 -1.97 -31.12
N GLY A 254 6.82 -1.57 -32.34
CA GLY A 254 7.77 -2.27 -33.21
C GLY A 254 9.25 -2.19 -32.83
N ASP A 255 9.63 -1.80 -31.60
CA ASP A 255 11.02 -1.37 -31.34
C ASP A 255 11.62 -1.81 -29.98
N SER A 256 10.99 -2.74 -29.26
CA SER A 256 11.45 -3.14 -27.91
C SER A 256 11.61 -4.66 -27.74
N GLY A 257 12.36 -5.30 -28.63
CA GLY A 257 13.08 -6.57 -28.38
C GLY A 257 12.31 -7.74 -27.73
N GLY A 258 10.98 -7.79 -27.83
CA GLY A 258 10.14 -8.78 -27.16
C GLY A 258 10.17 -8.73 -25.61
N VAL A 259 10.80 -7.71 -24.99
CA VAL A 259 10.94 -7.63 -23.53
C VAL A 259 9.56 -7.42 -22.88
N MET A 260 8.74 -6.54 -23.46
CA MET A 260 7.36 -6.33 -22.99
C MET A 260 6.52 -7.62 -23.11
N ASP A 261 6.64 -8.33 -24.23
CA ASP A 261 5.87 -9.58 -24.43
C ASP A 261 6.23 -10.65 -23.39
N ARG A 262 7.49 -10.71 -22.95
CA ARG A 262 7.92 -11.63 -21.89
C ARG A 262 7.38 -11.21 -20.52
N VAL A 263 7.41 -9.91 -20.21
CA VAL A 263 6.82 -9.37 -18.95
C VAL A 263 5.32 -9.66 -18.89
N VAL A 264 4.59 -9.46 -19.99
CA VAL A 264 3.16 -9.82 -20.08
C VAL A 264 2.97 -11.31 -19.87
N SER A 265 3.80 -12.14 -20.51
CA SER A 265 3.71 -13.60 -20.37
C SER A 265 3.98 -14.07 -18.92
N GLN A 266 4.95 -13.44 -18.23
CA GLN A 266 5.22 -13.70 -16.82
C GLN A 266 4.06 -13.24 -15.92
N LEU A 267 3.47 -12.06 -16.18
CA LEU A 267 2.29 -11.58 -15.46
C LEU A 267 1.12 -12.56 -15.61
N LEU A 268 0.85 -13.05 -16.82
CA LEU A 268 -0.19 -14.06 -17.07
C LEU A 268 0.08 -15.36 -16.31
N ALA A 269 1.34 -15.82 -16.27
CA ALA A 269 1.72 -17.02 -15.53
C ALA A 269 1.52 -16.86 -14.01
N GLU A 270 1.83 -15.70 -13.43
CA GLU A 270 1.58 -15.44 -12.01
C GLU A 270 0.08 -15.32 -11.71
N LEU A 271 -0.72 -14.69 -12.59
CA LEU A 271 -2.19 -14.60 -12.44
C LEU A 271 -2.83 -15.99 -12.47
N ASP A 272 -2.44 -16.84 -13.43
CA ASP A 272 -2.93 -18.22 -13.51
C ASP A 272 -2.47 -19.05 -12.29
N GLY A 273 -1.32 -18.70 -11.68
CA GLY A 273 -0.82 -19.33 -10.45
C GLY A 273 -1.58 -18.92 -9.17
N LEU A 274 -2.23 -17.76 -9.15
CA LEU A 274 -2.95 -17.25 -7.97
C LEU A 274 -4.22 -18.03 -7.64
N HIS A 275 -4.77 -18.81 -8.57
CA HIS A 275 -5.92 -19.70 -8.31
C HIS A 275 -5.71 -20.65 -7.12
N SER A 276 -4.46 -20.96 -6.80
CA SER A 276 -4.08 -21.81 -5.68
C SER A 276 -4.07 -21.09 -4.32
N THR A 277 -3.91 -19.75 -4.32
CA THR A 277 -3.71 -18.93 -3.13
C THR A 277 -4.96 -18.10 -2.85
N ARG A 278 -5.80 -18.54 -1.91
CA ARG A 278 -7.16 -18.00 -1.68
C ARG A 278 -7.22 -16.61 -1.03
N GLU A 279 -6.08 -16.03 -0.67
CA GLU A 279 -6.00 -14.84 0.18
C GLU A 279 -5.36 -13.63 -0.53
N VAL A 280 -5.03 -13.77 -1.82
CA VAL A 280 -4.43 -12.69 -2.63
C VAL A 280 -5.38 -12.31 -3.75
N PHE A 281 -5.78 -11.05 -3.79
CA PHE A 281 -6.67 -10.49 -4.81
C PHE A 281 -5.92 -9.53 -5.71
N VAL A 282 -6.28 -9.49 -6.99
CA VAL A 282 -5.65 -8.58 -7.96
C VAL A 282 -6.67 -7.56 -8.48
N ILE A 283 -6.29 -6.29 -8.45
CA ILE A 283 -7.05 -5.19 -9.05
C ILE A 283 -6.16 -4.50 -10.08
N GLY A 284 -6.59 -4.48 -11.33
CA GLY A 284 -5.95 -3.70 -12.38
C GLY A 284 -6.70 -2.39 -12.61
N ALA A 285 -6.00 -1.32 -12.95
CA ALA A 285 -6.58 -0.07 -13.43
C ALA A 285 -5.98 0.31 -14.79
N THR A 286 -6.84 0.69 -15.73
CA THR A 286 -6.40 1.22 -17.03
C THR A 286 -7.28 2.39 -17.47
N ASN A 287 -6.68 3.35 -18.17
CA ASN A 287 -7.42 4.41 -18.86
C ASN A 287 -7.78 4.02 -20.30
N ARG A 288 -7.10 3.00 -20.84
CA ARG A 288 -7.13 2.62 -22.25
C ARG A 288 -7.31 1.11 -22.42
N PRO A 289 -8.53 0.59 -22.17
CA PRO A 289 -8.81 -0.84 -22.34
C PRO A 289 -8.60 -1.30 -23.80
N ASP A 290 -8.64 -0.39 -24.77
CA ASP A 290 -8.36 -0.63 -26.19
C ASP A 290 -6.90 -1.03 -26.49
N LEU A 291 -5.98 -0.68 -25.58
CA LEU A 291 -4.55 -0.99 -25.72
C LEU A 291 -4.14 -2.26 -24.99
N LEU A 292 -4.99 -2.84 -24.17
CA LEU A 292 -4.66 -3.99 -23.33
C LEU A 292 -4.55 -5.29 -24.15
N ASP A 293 -3.63 -6.19 -23.78
CA ASP A 293 -3.61 -7.56 -24.32
C ASP A 293 -4.92 -8.29 -23.94
N PRO A 294 -5.74 -8.76 -24.91
CA PRO A 294 -6.99 -9.48 -24.64
C PRO A 294 -6.78 -10.79 -23.87
N ALA A 295 -5.56 -11.32 -23.82
CA ALA A 295 -5.22 -12.47 -22.99
C ALA A 295 -5.46 -12.19 -21.49
N LEU A 296 -5.32 -10.95 -21.03
CA LEU A 296 -5.57 -10.56 -19.63
C LEU A 296 -7.05 -10.62 -19.24
N LEU A 297 -7.95 -10.47 -20.22
CA LEU A 297 -9.41 -10.45 -20.01
C LEU A 297 -10.05 -11.84 -20.05
N ARG A 298 -9.24 -12.89 -20.18
CA ARG A 298 -9.76 -14.26 -20.22
C ARG A 298 -10.23 -14.70 -18.82
N PRO A 299 -11.26 -15.57 -18.74
CA PRO A 299 -11.70 -16.13 -17.47
C PRO A 299 -10.53 -16.76 -16.70
N GLY A 300 -10.46 -16.46 -15.41
CA GLY A 300 -9.36 -16.86 -14.53
C GLY A 300 -8.26 -15.79 -14.35
N ARG A 301 -8.32 -14.67 -15.06
CA ARG A 301 -7.38 -13.55 -14.90
C ARG A 301 -8.14 -12.33 -14.42
N PHE A 302 -8.30 -11.31 -15.27
CA PHE A 302 -9.24 -10.22 -15.03
C PHE A 302 -10.62 -10.58 -15.58
N ASP A 303 -11.32 -11.43 -14.84
CA ASP A 303 -12.63 -11.96 -15.22
C ASP A 303 -13.75 -10.94 -15.02
N LYS A 304 -13.55 -9.95 -14.13
CA LYS A 304 -14.53 -8.92 -13.85
C LYS A 304 -14.05 -7.54 -14.31
N LEU A 305 -14.74 -6.96 -15.30
CA LEU A 305 -14.51 -5.60 -15.75
C LEU A 305 -15.53 -4.66 -15.10
N VAL A 306 -15.05 -3.58 -14.49
CA VAL A 306 -15.89 -2.57 -13.86
C VAL A 306 -15.57 -1.19 -14.43
N TYR A 307 -16.59 -0.55 -14.99
CA TYR A 307 -16.47 0.77 -15.58
C TYR A 307 -16.55 1.86 -14.51
N VAL A 308 -15.52 2.70 -14.43
CA VAL A 308 -15.43 3.85 -13.52
C VAL A 308 -15.52 5.13 -14.35
N GLY A 309 -16.76 5.47 -14.68
CA GLY A 309 -17.11 6.63 -15.52
C GLY A 309 -17.15 7.96 -14.77
N ILE A 310 -17.47 9.01 -15.52
CA ILE A 310 -17.78 10.34 -14.98
C ILE A 310 -19.18 10.25 -14.37
N ASN A 311 -19.36 10.80 -13.16
CA ASN A 311 -20.67 10.85 -12.53
C ASN A 311 -21.56 11.86 -13.29
N GLU A 312 -22.65 11.40 -13.88
CA GLU A 312 -23.62 12.26 -14.58
C GLU A 312 -24.63 12.90 -13.61
N ASP A 313 -24.93 12.22 -12.51
CA ASP A 313 -25.90 12.70 -11.51
C ASP A 313 -25.34 13.84 -10.69
N ARG A 314 -26.12 14.92 -10.57
CA ARG A 314 -25.80 16.07 -9.72
C ARG A 314 -25.58 15.68 -8.26
N GLU A 315 -26.32 14.70 -7.76
CA GLU A 315 -26.15 14.19 -6.39
C GLU A 315 -24.79 13.50 -6.22
N SER A 316 -24.41 12.63 -7.15
CA SER A 316 -23.11 11.95 -7.15
C SER A 316 -21.96 12.94 -7.29
N GLN A 317 -22.09 13.97 -8.14
CA GLN A 317 -21.11 15.05 -8.27
C GLN A 317 -20.97 15.88 -6.99
N LEU A 318 -22.08 16.16 -6.30
CA LEU A 318 -22.06 16.83 -5.00
C LEU A 318 -21.36 15.97 -3.94
N GLN A 319 -21.58 14.65 -3.95
CA GLN A 319 -20.84 13.74 -3.07
C GLN A 319 -19.34 13.77 -3.36
N VAL A 320 -18.92 13.83 -4.63
CA VAL A 320 -17.50 13.97 -5.01
C VAL A 320 -16.93 15.30 -4.51
N LEU A 321 -17.63 16.41 -4.74
CA LEU A 321 -17.22 17.73 -4.28
C LEU A 321 -17.11 17.77 -2.74
N SER A 322 -18.07 17.17 -2.03
CA SER A 322 -18.04 17.05 -0.57
C SER A 322 -16.87 16.18 -0.09
N ALA A 323 -16.55 15.09 -0.78
CA ALA A 323 -15.43 14.22 -0.44
C ALA A 323 -14.08 14.94 -0.63
N VAL A 324 -13.92 15.66 -1.74
CA VAL A 324 -12.72 16.46 -2.03
C VAL A 324 -12.55 17.59 -1.01
N THR A 325 -13.62 18.32 -0.71
CA THR A 325 -13.59 19.48 0.20
C THR A 325 -13.51 19.10 1.68
N ARG A 326 -13.65 17.81 2.04
CA ARG A 326 -13.58 17.31 3.42
C ARG A 326 -12.31 17.70 4.17
N LYS A 327 -11.18 17.79 3.47
CA LYS A 327 -9.88 18.18 4.06
C LYS A 327 -9.68 19.69 4.10
N PHE A 328 -10.56 20.46 3.48
CA PHE A 328 -10.48 21.92 3.41
C PHE A 328 -11.29 22.54 4.55
N LYS A 329 -10.80 23.67 5.08
CA LYS A 329 -11.57 24.51 6.00
C LYS A 329 -12.40 25.48 5.17
N LEU A 330 -13.67 25.15 4.98
CA LEU A 330 -14.62 26.00 4.27
C LEU A 330 -15.21 27.06 5.20
N ASP A 331 -15.41 28.27 4.67
CA ASP A 331 -16.16 29.32 5.36
C ASP A 331 -17.67 28.98 5.35
N PRO A 332 -18.44 29.31 6.40
CA PRO A 332 -19.89 29.05 6.44
C PRO A 332 -20.68 29.66 5.28
N SER A 333 -20.16 30.70 4.61
CA SER A 333 -20.78 31.30 3.43
C SER A 333 -20.65 30.46 2.16
N VAL A 334 -19.78 29.45 2.15
CA VAL A 334 -19.53 28.62 0.98
C VAL A 334 -20.62 27.55 0.85
N ASN A 335 -21.41 27.65 -0.22
CA ASN A 335 -22.40 26.63 -0.55
C ASN A 335 -21.93 25.77 -1.73
N LEU A 336 -21.74 24.47 -1.48
CA LEU A 336 -21.27 23.51 -2.49
C LEU A 336 -22.29 23.26 -3.61
N THR A 337 -23.60 23.36 -3.33
CA THR A 337 -24.63 23.14 -4.36
C THR A 337 -24.57 24.24 -5.43
N THR A 338 -24.44 25.50 -4.99
CA THR A 338 -24.42 26.65 -5.90
C THR A 338 -23.12 26.73 -6.70
N ILE A 339 -22.01 26.24 -6.15
CA ILE A 339 -20.75 26.07 -6.89
C ILE A 339 -20.94 25.03 -7.99
N LEU A 340 -21.53 23.88 -7.63
CA LEU A 340 -21.75 22.80 -8.59
C LEU A 340 -22.71 23.21 -9.72
N GLU A 341 -23.70 24.06 -9.46
CA GLU A 341 -24.58 24.62 -10.50
C GLU A 341 -23.83 25.39 -11.59
N LYS A 342 -22.74 26.09 -11.22
CA LYS A 342 -21.90 26.87 -12.14
C LYS A 342 -20.85 26.02 -12.86
N CYS A 343 -20.62 24.80 -12.37
CA CYS A 343 -19.65 23.88 -12.91
C CYS A 343 -20.21 23.13 -14.14
N PRO A 344 -19.36 22.85 -15.17
CA PRO A 344 -19.74 22.00 -16.29
C PRO A 344 -20.19 20.60 -15.84
N ALA A 345 -21.15 20.01 -16.56
CA ALA A 345 -21.70 18.71 -16.21
C ALA A 345 -20.71 17.53 -16.37
N GLN A 346 -19.61 17.71 -17.11
CA GLN A 346 -18.65 16.64 -17.45
C GLN A 346 -17.32 16.77 -16.71
N LEU A 347 -17.35 17.20 -15.44
CA LEU A 347 -16.14 17.29 -14.63
C LEU A 347 -15.74 15.93 -14.07
N THR A 348 -14.46 15.60 -14.19
CA THR A 348 -13.87 14.46 -13.48
C THR A 348 -13.59 14.81 -12.02
N GLY A 349 -13.34 13.78 -11.18
CA GLY A 349 -12.90 14.01 -9.81
C GLY A 349 -11.58 14.79 -9.72
N ALA A 350 -10.69 14.60 -10.69
CA ALA A 350 -9.44 15.36 -10.81
C ALA A 350 -9.70 16.84 -11.14
N ASP A 351 -10.67 17.15 -12.02
CA ASP A 351 -11.01 18.54 -12.36
C ASP A 351 -11.64 19.26 -11.16
N ILE A 352 -12.50 18.57 -10.41
CA ILE A 352 -13.08 19.10 -9.16
C ILE A 352 -11.98 19.35 -8.12
N TYR A 353 -11.01 18.45 -8.01
CA TYR A 353 -9.85 18.63 -7.14
C TYR A 353 -9.00 19.83 -7.56
N ALA A 354 -8.73 19.99 -8.86
CA ALA A 354 -8.00 21.14 -9.40
C ALA A 354 -8.71 22.46 -9.08
N LEU A 355 -10.04 22.52 -9.27
CA LEU A 355 -10.85 23.68 -8.90
C LEU A 355 -10.72 24.04 -7.42
N CYS A 356 -10.80 23.05 -6.52
CA CYS A 356 -10.66 23.27 -5.08
C CYS A 356 -9.24 23.71 -4.70
N SER A 357 -8.22 23.13 -5.35
CA SER A 357 -6.82 23.48 -5.15
C SER A 357 -6.52 24.92 -5.58
N ASP A 358 -7.06 25.36 -6.71
CA ASP A 358 -6.90 26.73 -7.20
C ASP A 358 -7.62 27.73 -6.28
N ALA A 359 -8.83 27.40 -5.81
CA ALA A 359 -9.56 28.20 -4.83
C ALA A 359 -8.77 28.35 -3.52
N MET A 360 -8.14 27.27 -3.05
CA MET A 360 -7.25 27.31 -1.88
C MET A 360 -6.03 28.19 -2.11
N MET A 361 -5.38 28.09 -3.27
CA MET A 361 -4.23 28.95 -3.61
C MET A 361 -4.62 30.44 -3.61
N CYS A 362 -5.79 30.78 -4.16
CA CYS A 362 -6.33 32.15 -4.11
C CYS A 362 -6.65 32.62 -2.67
N ALA A 363 -7.12 31.73 -1.81
CA ALA A 363 -7.34 32.03 -0.40
C ALA A 363 -6.00 32.25 0.35
N VAL A 364 -4.98 31.45 0.05
CA VAL A 364 -3.64 31.61 0.63
C VAL A 364 -3.02 32.95 0.20
N LYS A 365 -3.09 33.31 -1.08
CA LYS A 365 -2.58 34.60 -1.58
C LYS A 365 -3.21 35.80 -0.85
N ARG A 366 -4.54 35.83 -0.75
CA ARG A 366 -5.26 36.87 0.01
C ARG A 366 -4.83 36.95 1.47
N LYS A 367 -4.57 35.79 2.10
CA LYS A 367 -4.10 35.74 3.49
C LYS A 367 -2.67 36.27 3.64
N VAL A 368 -1.80 36.00 2.67
CA VAL A 368 -0.43 36.53 2.64
C VAL A 368 -0.47 38.05 2.48
N GLU A 369 -1.24 38.55 1.51
CA GLU A 369 -1.46 39.99 1.31
C GLU A 369 -1.98 40.66 2.60
N TRP A 370 -2.97 40.06 3.26
CA TRP A 370 -3.49 40.58 4.53
C TRP A 370 -2.43 40.64 5.65
N ILE A 371 -1.55 39.63 5.75
CA ILE A 371 -0.45 39.62 6.74
C ILE A 371 0.61 40.68 6.39
N GLU A 372 0.88 40.90 5.10
CA GLU A 372 1.85 41.89 4.64
C GLU A 372 1.33 43.33 4.78
N GLU A 373 0.01 43.53 4.67
CA GLU A 373 -0.66 44.83 4.82
C GLU A 373 -0.91 45.25 6.28
N GLY A 374 -0.83 44.31 7.24
CA GLY A 374 -0.90 44.56 8.68
C GLY A 374 -2.23 44.18 9.32
#